data_AF-A0A9W9WMT7-F1
#
_entry.id   AF-A0A9W9WMT7-F1
#
_cell.length_a   1.000
_cell.length_b   1.000
_cell.length_c   1.000
_cell.angle_alpha   90.00
_cell.angle_beta   90.00
_cell.angle_gamma   90.00
#
_symmetry.space_group_name_H-M   'P 1'
#
loop_
_entity.id
_entity.type
_entity.pdbx_description
1 polymer ?
#
loop_
_entity_poly.entity_id
_entity_poly.type
_entity_poly.pdbx_seq_one_letter_code
_entity_poly.pdbx_strand_id
1 'polypeptide(L)'
;MALQAPHNWGHADSEDFFTRHFYRALLQRVLLDRDIIPKPDVPDDLYKDDAENPNSEGIALIVGSVRKSAFESFTAYVRAATVKLSRDPTRGELVKERVCTMSEEELQRYEKEYLPARKNLSIVWSLMAFSAQVVEAAIVVDRWQFLREHDSVKECWVEPVFEYGQSPRNLAIIGIKK
;
A
#
# COMPACT_ATOMS: atom_id res chain seq x y z
N MET A 1 -3.59 -8.51 -2.96
CA MET A 1 -3.16 -8.81 -4.34
C MET A 1 -1.65 -8.78 -4.51
N ALA A 2 -0.91 -7.79 -4.00
CA ALA A 2 0.56 -7.75 -4.13
C ALA A 2 1.33 -8.95 -3.56
N LEU A 3 0.73 -9.71 -2.63
CA LEU A 3 1.33 -10.92 -2.04
C LEU A 3 0.76 -12.23 -2.64
N GLN A 4 -0.12 -12.12 -3.65
CA GLN A 4 -0.76 -13.26 -4.32
C GLN A 4 -0.24 -13.36 -5.74
N ALA A 5 -0.11 -14.58 -6.26
CA ALA A 5 0.19 -14.79 -7.67
C ALA A 5 -0.87 -14.09 -8.52
N PRO A 6 -0.48 -13.32 -9.56
CA PRO A 6 -1.44 -12.73 -10.50
C PRO A 6 -2.40 -13.75 -11.12
N HIS A 7 -1.95 -15.01 -11.27
CA HIS A 7 -2.79 -16.11 -11.73
C HIS A 7 -4.01 -16.39 -10.83
N ASN A 8 -3.92 -16.08 -9.53
CA ASN A 8 -4.98 -16.33 -8.56
C ASN A 8 -5.93 -15.13 -8.40
N TRP A 9 -5.83 -14.11 -9.25
CA TRP A 9 -6.65 -12.91 -9.13
C TRP A 9 -8.04 -13.12 -9.72
N GLY A 10 -9.03 -13.28 -8.84
CA GLY A 10 -10.45 -13.27 -9.22
C GLY A 10 -10.95 -11.86 -9.53
N HIS A 11 -11.98 -11.74 -10.36
CA HIS A 11 -12.60 -10.45 -10.69
C HIS A 11 -13.14 -9.74 -9.44
N ALA A 12 -13.91 -10.44 -8.60
CA ALA A 12 -14.49 -9.86 -7.39
C ALA A 12 -13.41 -9.39 -6.40
N ASP A 13 -12.39 -10.23 -6.15
CA ASP A 13 -11.28 -9.87 -5.25
C ASP A 13 -10.47 -8.68 -5.77
N SER A 14 -10.32 -8.58 -7.10
CA SER A 14 -9.63 -7.48 -7.76
C SER A 14 -10.41 -6.18 -7.62
N GLU A 15 -11.71 -6.20 -7.92
CA GLU A 15 -12.57 -5.03 -7.77
C GLU A 15 -12.58 -4.52 -6.32
N ASP A 16 -12.72 -5.42 -5.35
CA ASP A 16 -12.66 -5.12 -3.92
C ASP A 16 -11.32 -4.48 -3.53
N PHE A 17 -10.22 -5.05 -3.98
CA PHE A 17 -8.88 -4.53 -3.71
C PHE A 17 -8.70 -3.13 -4.30
N PHE A 18 -9.05 -2.94 -5.57
CA PHE A 18 -8.90 -1.63 -6.22
C PHE A 18 -9.82 -0.58 -5.61
N THR A 19 -11.05 -0.92 -5.24
CA THR A 19 -11.97 -0.01 -4.53
C THR A 19 -11.38 0.43 -3.19
N ARG A 20 -10.81 -0.49 -2.40
CA ARG A 20 -10.17 -0.14 -1.13
C ARG A 20 -9.00 0.82 -1.30
N HIS A 21 -8.17 0.61 -2.32
CA HIS A 21 -7.02 1.46 -2.58
C HIS A 21 -7.42 2.80 -3.19
N PHE A 22 -8.45 2.82 -4.05
CA PHE A 22 -9.05 4.04 -4.58
C PHE A 22 -9.62 4.91 -3.47
N TYR A 23 -10.42 4.37 -2.55
CA TYR A 23 -10.96 5.13 -1.42
C TYR A 23 -9.88 5.64 -0.47
N ARG A 24 -8.81 4.87 -0.25
CA ARG A 24 -7.64 5.33 0.51
C ARG A 24 -6.97 6.53 -0.16
N ALA A 25 -6.73 6.46 -1.47
CA ALA A 25 -6.12 7.54 -2.23
C ALA A 25 -7.03 8.78 -2.29
N LEU A 26 -8.33 8.57 -2.50
CA LEU A 26 -9.32 9.65 -2.55
C LEU A 26 -9.45 10.37 -1.21
N LEU A 27 -9.38 9.64 -0.08
CA LEU A 27 -9.32 10.28 1.23
C LEU A 27 -8.06 11.15 1.40
N GLN A 28 -6.89 10.70 0.94
CA GLN A 28 -5.68 11.54 0.97
C GLN A 28 -5.87 12.80 0.13
N ARG A 29 -6.57 12.70 -1.02
CA ARG A 29 -6.92 13.88 -1.82
C ARG A 29 -7.82 14.85 -1.05
N VAL A 30 -8.85 14.36 -0.36
CA VAL A 30 -9.71 15.18 0.50
C VAL A 30 -8.91 15.86 1.61
N LEU A 31 -8.01 15.13 2.27
CA LEU A 31 -7.15 15.70 3.33
C LEU A 31 -6.24 16.81 2.80
N LEU A 32 -5.72 16.65 1.59
CA LEU A 32 -4.90 17.65 0.92
C LEU A 32 -5.72 18.91 0.58
N ASP A 33 -6.86 18.74 -0.08
CA ASP A 33 -7.72 19.86 -0.50
C ASP A 33 -8.34 20.63 0.69
N ARG A 34 -8.33 20.03 1.90
CA ARG A 34 -8.82 20.64 3.15
C ARG A 34 -7.68 21.19 4.03
N ASP A 35 -6.46 21.27 3.48
CA ASP A 35 -5.26 21.77 4.14
C ASP A 35 -4.96 21.06 5.47
N ILE A 36 -5.20 19.74 5.53
CA ILE A 36 -4.88 18.90 6.71
C ILE A 36 -3.50 18.29 6.57
N ILE A 37 -3.13 17.92 5.34
CA ILE A 37 -1.81 17.38 5.01
C ILE A 37 -1.15 18.26 3.95
N PRO A 38 0.18 18.42 3.98
CA PRO A 38 0.88 19.17 2.95
C PRO A 38 0.83 18.44 1.61
N LYS A 39 1.00 19.19 0.52
CA LYS A 39 1.18 18.60 -0.80
C LYS A 39 2.46 17.76 -0.81
N PRO A 40 2.43 16.50 -1.27
CA PRO A 40 3.64 15.72 -1.45
C PRO A 40 4.59 16.44 -2.41
N ASP A 41 5.86 16.57 -2.02
CA ASP A 41 6.91 17.09 -2.89
C ASP A 41 7.57 15.94 -3.65
N VAL A 42 8.14 16.23 -4.81
CA VAL A 42 8.98 15.26 -5.55
C VAL A 42 10.41 15.49 -5.08
N PRO A 43 11.07 14.51 -4.44
CA PRO A 43 12.44 14.70 -3.98
C PRO A 43 13.37 15.01 -5.17
N ASP A 44 14.09 16.13 -5.10
CA ASP A 44 15.13 16.48 -6.07
C ASP A 44 16.31 15.49 -6.02
N ASP A 45 16.53 14.86 -4.85
CA ASP A 45 17.54 13.83 -4.63
C ASP A 45 16.95 12.70 -3.76
N LEU A 46 16.84 11.50 -4.35
CA LEU A 46 16.27 10.31 -3.71
C LEU A 46 17.16 9.74 -2.59
N TYR A 47 18.42 10.16 -2.50
CA TYR A 47 19.39 9.67 -1.50
C TYR A 47 19.66 10.69 -0.39
N LYS A 48 19.01 11.86 -0.44
CA LYS A 48 19.17 12.89 0.56
C LYS A 48 18.31 12.57 1.78
N ASP A 49 18.94 12.59 2.95
CA ASP A 49 18.25 12.30 4.20
C ASP A 49 17.48 13.56 4.66
N ASP A 50 16.19 13.62 4.33
CA ASP A 50 15.30 14.73 4.68
C ASP A 50 14.82 14.68 6.14
N ALA A 51 15.54 13.97 7.02
CA ALA A 51 15.25 13.89 8.46
C ALA A 51 15.22 15.27 9.14
N GLU A 52 15.85 16.30 8.57
CA GLU A 52 15.83 17.67 9.07
C GLU A 52 14.67 18.53 8.54
N ASN A 53 13.85 18.03 7.61
CA ASN A 53 12.71 18.79 7.10
C ASN A 53 11.48 18.57 8.01
N PRO A 54 11.04 19.58 8.79
CA PRO A 54 9.86 19.42 9.65
C PRO A 54 8.56 19.17 8.87
N ASN A 55 8.55 19.43 7.55
CA ASN A 55 7.44 19.04 6.66
C ASN A 55 7.53 17.58 6.14
N SER A 56 8.65 16.89 6.34
CA SER A 56 8.78 15.44 6.06
C SER A 56 8.11 14.57 7.12
N GLU A 57 7.76 15.13 8.30
CA GLU A 57 6.95 14.44 9.30
C GLU A 57 5.50 14.28 8.81
N GLY A 58 5.25 13.13 8.17
CA GLY A 58 3.92 12.58 7.99
C GLY A 58 3.13 13.23 6.86
N ILE A 59 3.56 13.09 5.61
CA ILE A 59 2.74 13.47 4.43
C ILE A 59 1.39 12.73 4.42
N ALA A 60 1.32 11.50 4.95
CA ALA A 60 0.10 10.69 4.94
C ALA A 60 -0.39 10.36 6.36
N LEU A 61 -1.65 10.67 6.65
CA LEU A 61 -2.34 10.21 7.86
C LEU A 61 -2.73 8.73 7.72
N ILE A 62 -2.23 7.89 8.63
CA ILE A 62 -2.43 6.43 8.57
C ILE A 62 -3.74 6.04 9.26
N VAL A 63 -4.74 5.62 8.47
CA VAL A 63 -6.05 5.15 8.97
C VAL A 63 -5.97 3.76 9.62
N GLY A 64 -4.99 2.93 9.24
CA GLY A 64 -4.91 1.53 9.65
C GLY A 64 -6.04 0.64 9.09
N SER A 65 -6.42 -0.41 9.81
CA SER A 65 -7.41 -1.40 9.38
C SER A 65 -8.86 -0.95 9.61
N VAL A 66 -9.71 -0.97 8.58
CA VAL A 66 -11.14 -0.62 8.66
C VAL A 66 -11.98 -1.83 8.27
N ARG A 67 -13.19 -1.95 8.82
CA ARG A 67 -14.09 -3.07 8.54
C ARG A 67 -14.45 -3.10 7.04
N LYS A 68 -14.72 -4.28 6.49
CA LYS A 68 -15.05 -4.44 5.05
C LYS A 68 -16.28 -3.62 4.64
N SER A 69 -17.30 -3.53 5.50
CA SER A 69 -18.51 -2.73 5.26
C SER A 69 -18.23 -1.23 5.10
N ALA A 70 -17.10 -0.73 5.61
CA ALA A 70 -16.71 0.66 5.37
C ALA A 70 -16.40 0.94 3.89
N PHE A 71 -16.20 -0.08 3.06
CA PHE A 71 -15.88 0.08 1.64
C PHE A 71 -17.10 -0.06 0.72
N GLU A 72 -18.32 -0.09 1.27
CA GLU A 72 -19.57 -0.12 0.48
C GLU A 72 -19.81 1.19 -0.28
N SER A 73 -19.33 2.31 0.25
CA SER A 73 -19.35 3.61 -0.41
C SER A 73 -18.21 4.49 0.09
N PHE A 74 -17.83 5.51 -0.69
CA PHE A 74 -16.79 6.43 -0.26
C PHE A 74 -17.19 7.20 1.02
N THR A 75 -18.46 7.57 1.14
CA THR A 75 -19.00 8.19 2.36
C THR A 75 -18.83 7.28 3.58
N ALA A 76 -19.24 6.02 3.48
CA ALA A 76 -19.06 5.06 4.58
C ALA A 76 -17.58 4.91 4.97
N TYR A 77 -16.70 4.89 3.97
CA TYR A 77 -15.27 4.80 4.19
C TYR A 77 -14.73 6.00 4.95
N VAL A 78 -15.08 7.22 4.51
CA VAL A 78 -14.65 8.47 5.15
C VAL A 78 -15.12 8.53 6.59
N ARG A 79 -16.41 8.22 6.87
CA ARG A 79 -16.93 8.21 8.25
C ARG A 79 -16.19 7.21 9.13
N ALA A 80 -15.90 6.02 8.63
CA ALA A 80 -15.15 5.01 9.39
C ALA A 80 -13.69 5.42 9.60
N ALA A 81 -13.07 6.06 8.61
CA ALA A 81 -11.68 6.51 8.66
C ALA A 81 -11.51 7.69 9.62
N THR A 82 -12.40 8.68 9.57
CA THR A 82 -12.31 9.89 10.41
C THR A 82 -12.46 9.58 11.90
N VAL A 83 -13.20 8.54 12.30
CA VAL A 83 -13.27 8.06 13.69
C VAL A 83 -11.89 7.76 14.27
N LYS A 84 -10.98 7.28 13.41
CA LYS A 84 -9.60 6.98 13.79
C LYS A 84 -8.70 8.19 13.66
N LEU A 85 -8.78 8.88 12.52
CA LEU A 85 -7.94 10.05 12.26
C LEU A 85 -8.18 11.20 13.25
N SER A 86 -9.41 11.32 13.78
CA SER A 86 -9.74 12.30 14.82
C SER A 86 -9.04 12.05 16.16
N ARG A 87 -8.36 10.91 16.33
CA ARG A 87 -7.56 10.58 17.52
C ARG A 87 -6.08 10.94 17.35
N ASP A 88 -5.69 11.41 16.18
CA ASP A 88 -4.32 11.87 15.93
C ASP A 88 -4.02 13.10 16.81
N PRO A 89 -2.91 13.10 17.57
CA PRO A 89 -2.62 14.17 18.52
C PRO A 89 -2.33 15.53 17.85
N THR A 90 -1.91 15.51 16.58
CA THR A 90 -1.45 16.72 15.87
C THR A 90 -2.54 17.26 14.94
N ARG A 91 -3.22 16.38 14.20
CA ARG A 91 -4.16 16.74 13.12
C ARG A 91 -5.60 16.32 13.42
N GLY A 92 -5.87 15.66 14.54
CA GLY A 92 -7.18 15.13 14.88
C GLY A 92 -8.28 16.19 14.96
N GLU A 93 -7.99 17.37 15.51
CA GLU A 93 -8.96 18.48 15.57
C GLU A 93 -9.26 19.05 14.18
N LEU A 94 -8.26 19.20 13.30
CA LEU A 94 -8.47 19.63 11.92
C LEU A 94 -9.34 18.65 11.13
N VAL A 95 -9.16 17.34 11.35
CA VAL A 95 -10.00 16.30 10.75
C VAL A 95 -11.45 16.43 11.21
N LYS A 96 -11.69 16.67 12.51
CA LYS A 96 -13.04 16.88 13.06
C LYS A 96 -13.69 18.11 12.45
N GLU A 97 -12.98 19.23 12.42
CA GLU A 97 -13.52 20.51 11.93
C GLU A 97 -13.81 20.47 10.43
N ARG A 98 -12.91 19.89 9.63
CA ARG A 98 -12.90 20.08 8.16
C ARG A 98 -13.34 18.86 7.36
N VAL A 99 -13.37 17.65 7.93
CA VAL A 99 -13.75 16.41 7.21
C VAL A 99 -14.97 15.74 7.83
N CYS A 100 -15.06 15.66 9.15
CA CYS A 100 -16.25 15.07 9.79
C CYS A 100 -17.54 15.86 9.49
N THR A 101 -17.42 17.16 9.27
CA THR A 101 -18.51 18.10 8.93
C THR A 101 -18.92 18.07 7.46
N MET A 102 -18.16 17.39 6.59
CA MET A 102 -18.48 17.31 5.16
C MET A 102 -19.83 16.65 4.93
N SER A 103 -20.60 17.19 3.99
CA SER A 103 -21.88 16.61 3.57
C SER A 103 -21.65 15.36 2.70
N GLU A 104 -22.68 14.52 2.57
CA GLU A 104 -22.60 13.35 1.69
C GLU A 104 -22.47 13.75 0.23
N GLU A 105 -23.12 14.83 -0.18
CA GLU A 105 -23.07 15.37 -1.54
C GLU A 105 -21.66 15.84 -1.90
N GLU A 106 -20.94 16.44 -0.95
CA GLU A 106 -19.53 16.82 -1.15
C GLU A 106 -18.64 15.59 -1.37
N LEU A 107 -18.81 14.55 -0.55
CA LEU A 107 -18.03 13.32 -0.66
C LEU A 107 -18.34 12.56 -1.96
N GLN A 108 -19.61 12.50 -2.36
CA GLN A 108 -20.03 11.92 -3.63
C GLN A 108 -19.50 12.71 -4.83
N ARG A 109 -19.40 14.05 -4.71
CA ARG A 109 -18.77 14.88 -5.74
C ARG A 109 -17.30 14.49 -5.93
N TYR A 110 -16.54 14.31 -4.85
CA TYR A 110 -15.16 13.80 -4.92
C TYR A 110 -15.09 12.44 -5.61
N GLU A 111 -15.94 11.50 -5.21
CA GLU A 111 -15.97 10.17 -5.81
C GLU A 111 -16.24 10.25 -7.32
N LYS A 112 -17.25 11.03 -7.74
CA LYS A 112 -17.60 11.21 -9.16
C LYS A 112 -16.47 11.87 -9.96
N GLU A 113 -15.85 12.91 -9.41
CA GLU A 113 -14.78 13.66 -10.07
C GLU A 113 -13.53 12.80 -10.31
N TYR A 114 -13.15 12.01 -9.32
CA TYR A 114 -11.92 11.20 -9.37
C TYR A 114 -12.14 9.76 -9.84
N LEU A 115 -13.39 9.32 -10.05
CA LEU A 115 -13.69 7.97 -10.54
C LEU A 115 -12.91 7.58 -11.81
N PRO A 116 -12.70 8.46 -12.82
CA PRO A 116 -11.90 8.12 -13.98
C PRO A 116 -10.44 7.74 -13.64
N ALA A 117 -9.88 8.30 -12.57
CA ALA A 117 -8.51 8.02 -12.13
C ALA A 117 -8.36 6.64 -11.46
N ARG A 118 -9.47 6.00 -11.04
CA ARG A 118 -9.48 4.64 -10.47
C ARG A 118 -8.76 3.66 -11.38
N LYS A 119 -8.97 3.73 -12.70
CA LYS A 119 -8.31 2.84 -13.67
C LYS A 119 -6.79 2.99 -13.66
N ASN A 120 -6.30 4.23 -13.66
CA ASN A 120 -4.86 4.51 -13.64
C ASN A 120 -4.22 3.95 -12.37
N LEU A 121 -4.89 4.16 -11.23
CA LEU A 121 -4.47 3.62 -9.95
C LEU A 121 -4.45 2.08 -9.95
N SER A 122 -5.47 1.42 -10.49
CA SER A 122 -5.48 -0.04 -10.65
C SER A 122 -4.33 -0.56 -11.50
N ILE A 123 -3.98 0.15 -12.58
CA ILE A 123 -2.83 -0.18 -13.43
C ILE A 123 -1.53 -0.10 -12.62
N VAL A 124 -1.31 1.00 -11.89
CA VAL A 124 -0.10 1.20 -11.08
C VAL A 124 0.04 0.11 -10.01
N TRP A 125 -1.03 -0.22 -9.28
CA TRP A 125 -0.97 -1.31 -8.29
C TRP A 125 -0.76 -2.68 -8.92
N SER A 126 -1.31 -2.90 -10.11
CA SER A 126 -1.05 -4.14 -10.86
C SER A 126 0.42 -4.24 -11.25
N LEU A 127 0.99 -3.17 -11.82
CA LEU A 127 2.42 -3.11 -12.18
C LEU A 127 3.30 -3.36 -10.96
N MET A 128 3.02 -2.73 -9.82
CA MET A 128 3.75 -2.96 -8.57
C MET A 128 3.76 -4.46 -8.20
N ALA A 129 2.62 -5.15 -8.29
CA ALA A 129 2.53 -6.57 -7.97
C ALA A 129 3.27 -7.47 -8.98
N PHE A 130 3.32 -7.10 -10.27
CA PHE A 130 4.14 -7.81 -11.26
C PHE A 130 5.63 -7.58 -11.02
N SER A 131 6.04 -6.34 -10.77
CA SER A 131 7.44 -5.97 -10.51
C SER A 131 7.98 -6.59 -9.22
N ALA A 132 7.13 -6.82 -8.22
CA ALA A 132 7.52 -7.47 -6.97
C ALA A 132 8.20 -8.84 -7.20
N GLN A 133 7.76 -9.62 -8.18
CA GLN A 133 8.34 -10.93 -8.49
C GLN A 133 9.80 -10.83 -8.94
N VAL A 134 10.16 -9.77 -9.70
CA VAL A 134 11.54 -9.53 -10.13
C VAL A 134 12.42 -9.19 -8.95
N VAL A 135 11.93 -8.32 -8.05
CA VAL A 135 12.64 -7.95 -6.82
C VAL A 135 12.81 -9.16 -5.91
N GLU A 136 11.78 -10.00 -5.76
CA GLU A 136 11.84 -11.23 -4.98
C GLU A 136 12.84 -12.23 -5.55
N ALA A 137 12.87 -12.42 -6.87
CA ALA A 137 13.85 -13.27 -7.53
C ALA A 137 15.28 -12.75 -7.30
N ALA A 138 15.50 -11.43 -7.38
CA ALA A 138 16.80 -10.83 -7.10
C ALA A 138 17.25 -11.10 -5.64
N ILE A 139 16.34 -10.95 -4.66
CA ILE A 139 16.62 -11.27 -3.25
C ILE A 139 16.98 -12.75 -3.09
N VAL A 140 16.24 -13.66 -3.72
CA VAL A 140 16.52 -15.10 -3.62
C VAL A 140 17.88 -15.45 -4.22
N VAL A 141 18.21 -14.88 -5.39
CA VAL A 141 19.51 -15.08 -6.03
C VAL A 141 20.64 -14.54 -5.14
N ASP A 142 20.51 -13.32 -4.61
CA ASP A 142 21.50 -12.73 -3.69
C ASP A 142 21.79 -13.65 -2.49
N ARG A 143 20.72 -14.14 -1.83
CA ARG A 143 20.87 -14.97 -0.63
C ARG A 143 21.40 -16.37 -0.92
N TRP A 144 21.04 -16.95 -2.06
CA TRP A 144 21.64 -18.19 -2.52
C TRP A 144 23.12 -18.02 -2.88
N GLN A 145 23.48 -16.93 -3.57
CA GLN A 145 24.87 -16.58 -3.89
C GLN A 145 25.72 -16.46 -2.63
N PHE A 146 25.21 -15.77 -1.61
CA PHE A 146 25.86 -15.67 -0.31
C PHE A 146 26.21 -17.04 0.29
N LEU A 147 25.28 -18.01 0.29
CA LEU A 147 25.56 -19.35 0.81
C LEU A 147 26.56 -20.12 -0.04
N ARG A 148 26.48 -19.96 -1.37
CA ARG A 148 27.35 -20.64 -2.33
C ARG A 148 28.81 -20.19 -2.20
N GLU A 149 29.02 -18.92 -1.88
CA GLU A 149 30.34 -18.31 -1.71
C GLU A 149 30.91 -18.54 -0.30
N HIS A 150 30.11 -19.03 0.64
CA HIS A 150 30.51 -19.15 2.04
C HIS A 150 31.23 -20.48 2.33
N ASP A 151 32.48 -20.40 2.79
CA ASP A 151 33.36 -21.56 3.01
C ASP A 151 32.81 -22.62 3.97
N SER A 152 31.93 -22.28 4.91
CA SER A 152 31.36 -23.26 5.85
C SER A 152 30.20 -24.07 5.28
N VAL A 153 29.78 -23.80 4.04
CA VAL A 153 28.65 -24.46 3.38
C VAL A 153 29.19 -25.56 2.45
N LYS A 154 28.63 -26.76 2.58
CA LYS A 154 28.94 -27.91 1.75
C LYS A 154 28.11 -27.89 0.45
N GLU A 155 26.80 -27.73 0.60
CA GLU A 155 25.82 -27.76 -0.49
C GLU A 155 24.74 -26.71 -0.24
N CYS A 156 24.21 -26.07 -1.29
CA CYS A 156 23.10 -25.13 -1.18
C CYS A 156 22.22 -25.12 -2.44
N TRP A 157 20.93 -24.86 -2.25
CA TRP A 157 19.94 -24.77 -3.34
C TRP A 157 18.74 -23.92 -2.91
N VAL A 158 17.83 -23.70 -3.86
CA VAL A 158 16.54 -23.04 -3.62
C VAL A 158 15.44 -24.02 -4.00
N GLU A 159 14.42 -24.15 -3.15
CA GLU A 159 13.28 -25.01 -3.40
C GLU A 159 11.95 -24.38 -2.96
N PRO A 160 10.83 -24.65 -3.65
CA PRO A 160 9.51 -24.26 -3.17
C PRO A 160 9.09 -25.16 -2.00
N VAL A 161 8.64 -24.56 -0.90
CA VAL A 161 8.17 -25.29 0.31
C VAL A 161 6.77 -25.87 0.12
N PHE A 162 5.95 -25.24 -0.72
CA PHE A 162 4.57 -25.63 -1.01
C PHE A 162 4.33 -25.68 -2.53
N GLU A 163 3.16 -26.18 -2.94
CA GLU A 163 2.72 -25.98 -4.31
C GLU A 163 2.44 -24.50 -4.58
N TYR A 164 2.75 -24.04 -5.79
CA TYR A 164 2.58 -22.64 -6.18
C TYR A 164 1.15 -22.13 -5.99
N GLY A 165 0.15 -22.99 -6.23
CA GLY A 165 -1.26 -22.65 -6.01
C GLY A 165 -1.63 -22.43 -4.53
N GLN A 166 -0.93 -23.08 -3.60
CA GLN A 166 -1.14 -22.93 -2.17
C GLN A 166 -0.42 -21.70 -1.61
N SER A 167 0.84 -21.51 -2.02
CA SER A 167 1.62 -20.34 -1.64
C SER A 167 2.60 -19.99 -2.76
N PRO A 168 2.33 -18.92 -3.53
CA PRO A 168 3.19 -18.55 -4.65
C PRO A 168 4.49 -17.86 -4.22
N ARG A 169 4.61 -17.49 -2.93
CA ARG A 169 5.78 -16.82 -2.35
C ARG A 169 6.35 -17.69 -1.24
N ASN A 170 7.00 -18.78 -1.62
CA ASN A 170 7.31 -19.88 -0.72
C ASN A 170 8.70 -20.51 -0.93
N LEU A 171 9.62 -19.77 -1.53
CA LEU A 171 10.97 -20.27 -1.77
C LEU A 171 11.75 -20.33 -0.46
N ALA A 172 12.32 -21.49 -0.16
CA ALA A 172 13.32 -21.68 0.88
C ALA A 172 14.71 -21.74 0.24
N ILE A 173 15.67 -21.13 0.92
CA ILE A 173 17.09 -21.17 0.55
C ILE A 173 17.77 -22.10 1.55
N ILE A 174 18.29 -23.23 1.07
CA ILE A 174 18.84 -24.28 1.90
C ILE A 174 20.37 -24.23 1.83
N GLY A 175 21.02 -24.34 2.98
CA GLY A 175 22.46 -24.48 3.11
C GLY A 175 22.80 -25.61 4.06
N ILE A 176 23.54 -26.60 3.59
CA ILE A 176 24.05 -27.70 4.40
C ILE A 176 25.44 -27.32 4.89
N LYS A 177 25.62 -27.26 6.20
CA LYS A 177 26.92 -26.98 6.81
C LYS A 177 27.89 -28.13 6.54
N LYS A 178 29.17 -27.82 6.36
CA LYS A 178 30.26 -28.81 6.33
C LYS A 178 30.34 -29.62 7.62
#